data_AF-A0A453CK96-F1
#
_entry.id   AF-A0A453CK96-F1
#
_cell.length_a   1.000
_cell.length_b   1.000
_cell.length_c   1.000
_cell.angle_alpha   90.00
_cell.angle_beta   90.00
_cell.angle_gamma   90.00
#
_symmetry.space_group_name_H-M   'P 1'
#
loop_
_entity.id
_entity.type
_entity.pdbx_description
1 polymer ?
#
loop_
_entity_poly.entity_id
_entity_poly.type
_entity_poly.pdbx_seq_one_letter_code
_entity_poly.pdbx_strand_id
1 'polypeptide(L)'
;DVISLSMAPSSVSPGPAAFLNLLETQLLLATKAGVSVVQAVGNGGPDASSVVSFSPWITSVAASTTDRKYNKTIVAGNGQIFSCGGLSRNSFQPNLLVKF
;
A
#
# COMPACT_ATOMS: atom_id res chain seq x y z
N ASP A 1 12.18 11.93 -17.53
CA ASP A 1 11.12 12.44 -16.66
C ASP A 1 10.32 11.26 -16.12
N VAL A 2 9.81 11.34 -14.88
CA VAL A 2 9.12 10.23 -14.21
C VAL A 2 7.90 10.74 -13.45
N ILE A 3 6.76 10.08 -13.64
CA ILE A 3 5.53 10.29 -12.87
C ILE A 3 5.33 9.12 -11.92
N SER A 4 5.12 9.42 -10.63
CA SER A 4 4.85 8.43 -9.58
C SER A 4 3.41 8.56 -9.09
N LEU A 5 2.64 7.48 -9.19
CA LEU A 5 1.22 7.40 -8.82
C LEU A 5 1.00 6.38 -7.71
N SER A 6 0.70 6.85 -6.52
CA SER A 6 0.34 6.00 -5.37
C SER A 6 -1.16 5.77 -5.27
N MET A 7 -1.83 5.62 -6.41
CA MET A 7 -3.27 5.39 -6.51
C MET A 7 -3.55 4.35 -7.58
N ALA A 8 -4.63 3.60 -7.40
CA ALA A 8 -5.10 2.62 -8.37
C ALA A 8 -6.64 2.60 -8.34
N PRO A 9 -7.30 2.21 -9.44
CA PRO A 9 -8.74 2.02 -9.46
C PRO A 9 -9.19 1.02 -8.39
N SER A 10 -10.40 1.16 -7.85
CA SER A 10 -10.96 0.19 -6.89
C SER A 10 -11.42 -1.12 -7.53
N SER A 11 -11.53 -1.16 -8.87
CA SER A 11 -11.93 -2.34 -9.64
C SER A 11 -11.33 -2.30 -11.04
N VAL A 12 -11.19 -3.48 -11.63
CA VAL A 12 -10.74 -3.65 -13.02
C VAL A 12 -11.96 -3.67 -13.94
N SER A 13 -11.90 -2.93 -15.04
CA SER A 13 -12.95 -2.99 -16.07
C SER A 13 -13.00 -4.40 -16.68
N PRO A 14 -14.17 -5.06 -16.73
CA PRO A 14 -14.29 -6.42 -17.27
C PRO A 14 -13.92 -6.49 -18.76
N GLY A 15 -13.24 -7.57 -19.15
CA GLY A 15 -13.00 -7.93 -20.54
C GLY A 15 -11.58 -7.65 -21.05
N PRO A 16 -11.32 -7.93 -22.34
CA PRO A 16 -9.98 -7.92 -22.91
C PRO A 16 -9.35 -6.53 -23.04
N ALA A 17 -10.12 -5.45 -22.80
CA ALA A 17 -9.70 -4.06 -22.92
C ALA A 17 -9.59 -3.35 -21.56
N ALA A 18 -9.32 -4.10 -20.48
CA ALA A 18 -9.17 -3.54 -19.13
C ALA A 18 -8.12 -2.40 -19.04
N PHE A 19 -7.17 -2.37 -19.97
CA PHE A 19 -6.10 -1.37 -20.10
C PHE A 19 -6.47 -0.17 -21.01
N LEU A 20 -7.69 -0.10 -21.56
CA LEU A 20 -8.15 1.03 -22.39
C LEU A 20 -9.11 1.99 -21.66
N ASN A 21 -9.11 1.94 -20.33
CA ASN A 21 -9.80 2.95 -19.54
C ASN A 21 -9.14 4.33 -19.73
N LEU A 22 -9.86 5.39 -19.39
CA LEU A 22 -9.39 6.77 -19.54
C LEU A 22 -8.01 7.00 -18.88
N LEU A 23 -7.85 6.54 -17.64
CA LEU A 23 -6.58 6.66 -16.91
C LEU A 23 -5.45 5.97 -17.69
N GLU A 24 -5.62 4.69 -18.03
CA GLU A 24 -4.59 3.89 -18.67
C GLU A 24 -4.21 4.42 -20.07
N THR A 25 -5.18 4.96 -20.80
CA THR A 25 -4.95 5.65 -22.08
C THR A 25 -4.10 6.91 -21.90
N GLN A 26 -4.32 7.69 -20.84
CA GLN A 26 -3.49 8.86 -20.52
C GLN A 26 -2.06 8.44 -20.15
N LEU A 27 -1.91 7.35 -19.38
CA LEU A 27 -0.59 6.81 -19.03
C LEU A 27 0.16 6.32 -20.27
N LEU A 28 -0.52 5.71 -21.23
CA LEU A 28 0.06 5.33 -22.52
C LEU A 28 0.61 6.54 -23.27
N LEU A 29 -0.14 7.64 -23.30
CA LEU A 29 0.31 8.88 -23.96
C LEU A 29 1.50 9.52 -23.24
N ALA A 30 1.53 9.48 -21.89
CA ALA A 30 2.67 9.93 -21.11
C ALA A 30 3.94 9.11 -21.42
N THR A 31 3.82 7.78 -21.43
CA THR A 31 4.90 6.87 -21.82
C THR A 31 5.35 7.11 -23.27
N LYS A 32 4.41 7.35 -24.19
CA LYS A 32 4.71 7.70 -25.58
C LYS A 32 5.46 9.05 -25.72
N ALA A 33 5.19 10.00 -24.83
CA ALA A 33 5.90 11.27 -24.77
C ALA A 33 7.30 11.17 -24.14
N GLY A 34 7.74 9.97 -23.71
CA GLY A 34 9.05 9.73 -23.10
C GLY A 34 9.08 9.89 -21.58
N VAL A 35 7.92 9.96 -20.92
CA VAL A 35 7.80 10.04 -19.47
C VAL A 35 7.52 8.65 -18.91
N SER A 36 8.39 8.13 -18.03
CA SER A 36 8.13 6.83 -17.40
C SER A 36 7.09 6.97 -16.29
N VAL A 37 6.14 6.03 -16.20
CA VAL A 37 5.10 6.04 -15.18
C VAL A 37 5.29 4.85 -14.24
N VAL A 38 5.27 5.12 -12.93
CA VAL A 38 5.29 4.11 -11.87
C VAL A 38 3.98 4.18 -11.09
N GLN A 39 3.28 3.07 -10.92
CA GLN A 39 1.97 3.02 -10.25
C GLN A 39 1.83 1.85 -9.28
N ALA A 40 1.15 2.07 -8.15
CA ALA A 40 0.84 1.02 -7.19
C ALA A 40 -0.19 0.00 -7.74
N VAL A 41 -0.01 -1.29 -7.45
CA VAL A 41 -0.92 -2.37 -7.91
C VAL A 41 -2.27 -2.44 -7.18
N GLY A 42 -2.43 -1.68 -6.09
CA GLY A 42 -3.61 -1.69 -5.22
C GLY A 42 -3.40 -2.43 -3.89
N ASN A 43 -4.29 -2.16 -2.94
CA ASN A 43 -4.24 -2.72 -1.57
C ASN A 43 -5.32 -3.80 -1.33
N GLY A 44 -5.92 -4.33 -2.39
CA GLY A 44 -7.05 -5.28 -2.34
C GLY A 44 -6.67 -6.75 -2.16
N GLY A 45 -5.38 -7.06 -1.90
CA GLY A 45 -4.96 -8.43 -1.58
C GLY A 45 -5.56 -8.97 -0.28
N PRO A 46 -5.27 -10.22 0.10
CA PRO A 46 -4.23 -11.12 -0.43
C PRO A 46 -4.71 -12.11 -1.51
N ASP A 47 -5.99 -12.05 -1.89
CA ASP A 47 -6.57 -13.02 -2.83
C ASP A 47 -5.89 -12.97 -4.20
N ALA A 48 -5.87 -14.13 -4.88
CA ALA A 48 -5.38 -14.21 -6.25
C ALA A 48 -6.17 -13.26 -7.16
N SER A 49 -5.49 -12.66 -8.15
CA SER A 49 -6.08 -11.68 -9.10
C SER A 49 -6.63 -10.39 -8.47
N SER A 50 -6.14 -9.98 -7.31
CA SER A 50 -6.47 -8.70 -6.65
C SER A 50 -5.72 -7.47 -7.21
N VAL A 51 -4.86 -7.65 -8.20
CA VAL A 51 -4.12 -6.56 -8.85
C VAL A 51 -5.07 -5.76 -9.74
N VAL A 52 -5.15 -4.45 -9.49
CA VAL A 52 -6.06 -3.56 -10.23
C VAL A 52 -5.34 -2.65 -11.23
N SER A 53 -4.01 -2.60 -11.19
CA SER A 53 -3.20 -1.86 -12.14
C SER A 53 -2.06 -2.70 -12.71
N PHE A 54 -2.18 -3.03 -14.00
CA PHE A 54 -1.33 -4.01 -14.69
C PHE A 54 -1.08 -3.66 -16.17
N SER A 55 -1.19 -2.39 -16.55
CA SER A 55 -1.01 -2.01 -17.95
C SER A 55 0.43 -2.26 -18.43
N PRO A 56 0.62 -2.68 -19.70
CA PRO A 56 1.97 -3.02 -20.20
C PRO A 56 2.97 -1.86 -20.24
N TRP A 57 2.49 -0.62 -20.29
CA TRP A 57 3.31 0.59 -20.46
C TRP A 57 3.63 1.33 -19.16
N ILE A 58 3.19 0.80 -18.02
CA ILE A 58 3.48 1.35 -16.68
C ILE A 58 4.34 0.37 -15.89
N THR A 59 5.08 0.89 -14.92
CA THR A 59 5.77 0.05 -13.94
C THR A 59 4.85 -0.15 -12.74
N SER A 60 4.21 -1.32 -12.67
CA SER A 60 3.34 -1.71 -11.55
C SER A 60 4.17 -2.17 -10.33
N VAL A 61 3.93 -1.56 -9.16
CA VAL A 61 4.70 -1.82 -7.92
C VAL A 61 3.82 -2.45 -6.84
N ALA A 62 4.25 -3.60 -6.33
CA ALA A 62 3.64 -4.29 -5.19
C ALA A 62 4.18 -3.78 -3.85
N ALA A 63 3.39 -3.92 -2.79
CA ALA A 63 3.82 -3.63 -1.43
C ALA A 63 4.59 -4.84 -0.85
N SER A 64 5.69 -4.56 -0.16
CA SER A 64 6.44 -5.56 0.61
C SER A 64 6.84 -4.97 1.96
N THR A 65 7.16 -5.84 2.92
CA THR A 65 7.66 -5.46 4.23
C THR A 65 9.18 -5.41 4.24
N THR A 66 9.73 -4.49 5.02
CA THR A 66 11.17 -4.39 5.30
C THR A 66 11.48 -5.13 6.61
N ASP A 67 12.74 -5.43 6.87
CA ASP A 67 13.22 -6.05 8.11
C ASP A 67 12.98 -5.20 9.37
N ARG A 68 12.86 -3.88 9.21
CA ARG A 68 12.55 -2.92 10.28
C ARG A 68 11.19 -3.19 10.92
N LYS A 69 11.20 -3.47 12.22
CA LYS A 69 9.99 -3.62 13.05
C LYS A 69 9.95 -2.55 14.15
N TYR A 70 8.77 -1.95 14.35
CA TYR A 70 8.53 -1.01 15.43
C TYR A 70 7.77 -1.72 16.55
N ASN A 71 8.52 -2.34 17.45
CA ASN A 71 7.94 -3.08 18.57
C ASN A 71 7.64 -2.13 19.74
N LYS A 72 6.52 -2.36 20.40
CA LYS A 72 6.03 -1.65 21.57
C LYS A 72 5.58 -2.64 22.62
N THR A 73 5.69 -2.21 23.86
CA THR A 73 5.29 -2.99 25.03
C THR A 73 4.14 -2.27 25.70
N ILE A 74 3.01 -2.95 25.84
CA ILE A 74 1.86 -2.48 26.60
C ILE A 74 1.82 -3.25 27.91
N VAL A 75 1.75 -2.52 29.01
CA VAL A 75 1.52 -3.10 30.34
C VAL A 75 0.04 -2.92 30.66
N ALA A 76 -0.70 -4.03 30.71
CA ALA A 76 -2.10 -4.02 31.09
C ALA A 76 -2.22 -3.79 32.61
N GLY A 77 -3.39 -3.31 33.05
CA GLY A 77 -3.65 -3.00 34.46
C GLY A 77 -3.52 -4.17 35.44
N ASN A 78 -3.59 -5.39 34.93
CA ASN A 78 -3.39 -6.64 35.67
C ASN A 78 -1.91 -7.07 35.72
N GLY A 79 -0.98 -6.23 35.28
CA GLY A 79 0.46 -6.51 35.24
C GLY A 79 0.92 -7.38 34.07
N GLN A 80 0.02 -7.79 33.17
CA GLN A 80 0.40 -8.54 31.97
C GLN A 80 1.09 -7.63 30.96
N ILE A 81 2.12 -8.17 30.30
CA ILE A 81 2.96 -7.46 29.35
C ILE A 81 2.70 -8.02 27.95
N PHE A 82 2.31 -7.17 27.02
CA PHE A 82 2.05 -7.53 25.62
C PHE A 82 3.03 -6.83 24.68
N SER A 83 3.66 -7.61 23.80
CA SER A 83 4.46 -7.06 22.70
C SER A 83 3.58 -6.85 21.48
N CYS A 84 3.49 -5.62 20.98
CA CYS A 84 2.70 -5.25 19.81
C CYS A 84 3.52 -4.40 18.83
N GLY A 85 3.05 -4.28 17.58
CA GLY A 85 3.58 -3.28 16.65
C GLY A 85 3.00 -1.89 16.96
N GLY A 86 3.79 -0.82 16.87
CA GLY A 86 3.27 0.53 17.07
C GLY A 86 4.23 1.65 16.73
N LEU A 87 3.69 2.76 16.23
CA LEU A 87 4.45 3.95 15.82
C LEU A 87 4.46 5.07 16.87
N SER A 88 3.82 4.87 18.03
CA SER A 88 3.76 5.87 19.10
C SER A 88 5.15 6.16 19.67
N ARG A 89 5.35 7.33 20.30
CA ARG A 89 6.59 7.63 21.03
C ARG A 89 6.72 6.66 22.21
N ASN A 90 7.93 6.24 22.59
CA ASN A 90 8.15 5.50 23.84
C ASN A 90 7.79 6.41 25.02
N SER A 91 6.52 6.39 25.43
CA SER A 91 6.09 6.90 26.73
C SER A 91 6.12 5.73 27.68
N PHE A 92 7.26 5.50 28.35
CA PHE A 92 7.25 4.77 29.62
C PHE A 92 6.45 5.63 30.60
N GLN A 93 5.12 5.50 30.56
CA GLN A 93 4.24 6.03 31.59
C GLN A 93 3.92 4.85 32.51
N PRO A 94 4.52 4.79 33.72
CA PRO A 94 4.27 3.70 34.66
C PRO A 94 2.81 3.56 35.10
N ASN A 95 1.93 4.49 34.70
CA ASN A 95 0.51 4.52 35.05
C ASN A 95 -0.45 4.51 33.84
N LEU A 96 0.00 4.21 32.61
CA LEU A 96 -0.94 4.05 31.49
C LEU A 96 -1.63 2.68 31.58
N LEU A 97 -2.54 2.57 32.54
CA LEU A 97 -3.59 1.57 32.63
C LEU A 97 -4.43 1.65 31.35
N VAL A 98 -4.10 0.85 30.34
CA VAL A 98 -5.04 0.58 29.25
C VAL A 98 -6.15 -0.29 29.85
N LYS A 99 -7.21 0.37 30.35
CA LYS A 99 -8.47 -0.29 30.70
C LYS A 99 -9.23 -0.51 29.39
N PHE A 100 -9.46 -1.78 29.06
CA PHE A 100 -10.49 -2.20 28.12
C PHE A 100 -11.84 -2.22 28.83
#